data_AF-A0A7S3F6X1-F1
#
_entry.id   AF-A0A7S3F6X1-F1
#
_cell.length_a   1.000
_cell.length_b   1.000
_cell.length_c   1.000
_cell.angle_alpha   90.00
_cell.angle_beta   90.00
_cell.angle_gamma   90.00
#
_symmetry.space_group_name_H-M   'P 1'
#
loop_
_entity.id
_entity.type
_entity.pdbx_description
1 polymer ?
#
loop_
_entity_poly.entity_id
_entity_poly.type
_entity_poly.pdbx_seq_one_letter_code
_entity_poly.pdbx_strand_id
1 'polypeptide(L)'
;GSHLYNVLKWPLLLAPRALAMAAVRGIVGPVIRGGTVRAHRDEKHLLEFLRVWTSEYPSECAIHLIELFVSVEVIVDCRMISVPVLAFANPSDKTIDFKATEANVRSMPASALEVVTTSENSHVLTGRIQSPSTVASCTDRIQAFIREEL
;
A
#
# COMPACT_ATOMS: atom_id res chain seq x y z
N GLY A 1 8.83 5.38 -4.86
CA GLY A 1 7.91 5.96 -3.85
C GLY A 1 8.65 6.46 -2.62
N SER A 2 9.44 5.60 -1.97
CA SER A 2 10.05 5.84 -0.65
C SER A 2 10.92 7.10 -0.52
N HIS A 3 11.75 7.44 -1.51
CA HIS A 3 12.64 8.60 -1.42
C HIS A 3 11.89 9.93 -1.33
N LEU A 4 10.86 10.13 -2.15
CA LEU A 4 10.09 11.37 -2.17
C LEU A 4 9.36 11.60 -0.84
N TYR A 5 8.74 10.54 -0.32
CA TYR A 5 8.10 10.56 1.00
C TYR A 5 9.10 10.91 2.12
N ASN A 6 10.25 10.24 2.17
CA ASN A 6 11.25 10.49 3.22
C ASN A 6 11.81 11.91 3.22
N VAL A 7 11.91 12.55 2.05
CA VAL A 7 12.35 13.94 1.93
C VAL A 7 11.25 14.92 2.29
N LEU A 8 10.01 14.65 1.90
CA LEU A 8 8.92 15.63 1.98
C LEU A 8 8.06 15.51 3.24
N LYS A 9 8.06 14.38 3.96
CA LYS A 9 7.15 14.16 5.08
C LYS A 9 7.26 15.24 6.17
N TRP A 10 8.49 15.59 6.59
CA TRP A 10 8.68 16.61 7.61
C TRP A 10 8.38 18.04 7.12
N PRO A 11 8.90 18.49 5.96
CA PRO A 11 8.52 19.80 5.42
C PRO A 11 7.01 19.97 5.24
N LEU A 12 6.30 18.94 4.76
CA LEU A 12 4.86 19.00 4.53
C LEU A 12 4.06 19.02 5.84
N LEU A 13 4.50 18.32 6.88
CA LEU A 13 3.83 18.31 8.19
C LEU A 13 4.09 19.58 9.01
N LEU A 14 5.26 20.20 8.85
CA LEU A 14 5.64 21.38 9.62
C LEU A 14 5.21 22.71 8.95
N ALA A 15 4.93 22.70 7.65
CA ALA A 15 4.47 23.87 6.93
C ALA A 15 3.00 24.24 7.29
N PRO A 16 2.62 25.52 7.16
CA PRO A 16 1.21 25.90 7.23
C PRO A 16 0.37 25.10 6.22
N ARG A 17 -0.82 24.64 6.63
CA ARG A 17 -1.67 23.73 5.84
C ARG A 17 -1.90 24.20 4.40
N ALA A 18 -2.07 25.50 4.18
CA ALA A 18 -2.24 26.07 2.84
C ALA A 18 -1.02 25.84 1.93
N LEU A 19 0.20 25.99 2.48
CA LEU A 19 1.45 25.78 1.74
C LEU A 19 1.68 24.30 1.46
N ALA A 20 1.43 23.43 2.45
CA ALA A 20 1.52 21.98 2.28
C ALA A 20 0.54 21.49 1.19
N MET A 21 -0.69 21.99 1.19
CA MET A 21 -1.70 21.66 0.18
C MET A 21 -1.29 22.12 -1.23
N ALA A 22 -0.73 23.32 -1.37
CA ALA A 22 -0.23 23.82 -2.65
C ALA A 22 0.90 22.94 -3.20
N ALA A 23 1.85 22.55 -2.34
CA ALA A 23 2.94 21.66 -2.71
C ALA A 23 2.44 20.27 -3.11
N VAL A 24 1.54 19.68 -2.33
CA VAL A 24 0.94 18.37 -2.62
C VAL A 24 0.20 18.39 -3.95
N ARG A 25 -0.60 19.42 -4.24
CA ARG A 25 -1.30 19.53 -5.54
C ARG A 25 -0.34 19.57 -6.71
N GLY A 26 0.77 20.30 -6.59
CA GLY A 26 1.80 20.39 -7.64
C GLY A 26 2.54 19.07 -7.88
N ILE A 27 2.75 18.27 -6.84
CA ILE A 27 3.54 17.02 -6.89
C ILE A 27 2.67 15.81 -7.23
N VAL A 28 1.53 15.68 -6.55
CA VAL A 28 0.68 14.48 -6.57
C VAL A 28 -0.35 14.53 -7.70
N GLY A 29 -0.85 15.73 -8.04
CA GLY A 29 -1.86 15.92 -9.09
C GLY A 29 -1.51 15.27 -10.44
N PRO A 30 -0.28 15.47 -10.97
CA PRO A 30 0.15 14.82 -12.22
C PRO A 30 0.32 13.30 -12.11
N VAL A 31 0.73 12.80 -10.95
CA VAL A 31 1.01 11.37 -10.71
C VAL A 31 -0.28 10.56 -10.62
N ILE A 32 -1.27 11.07 -9.90
CA ILE A 32 -2.57 10.39 -9.76
C ILE A 32 -3.31 10.37 -11.09
N ARG A 33 -3.32 11.48 -11.84
CA ARG A 33 -3.95 11.53 -13.18
C ARG A 33 -3.24 10.64 -14.21
N GLY A 34 -1.92 10.51 -14.13
CA GLY A 34 -1.13 9.70 -15.07
C GLY A 34 -1.11 8.20 -14.75
N GLY A 35 -1.26 7.82 -13.47
CA GLY A 35 -1.18 6.44 -12.99
C GLY A 35 -2.45 5.63 -13.24
N THR A 36 -3.63 6.20 -13.01
CA THR A 36 -4.94 5.55 -13.24
C THR A 36 -5.17 5.20 -14.70
N VAL A 37 -4.69 6.02 -15.64
CA VAL A 37 -4.90 5.80 -17.08
C VAL A 37 -3.97 4.71 -17.65
N ARG A 38 -2.77 4.50 -17.08
CA ARG A 38 -1.78 3.55 -17.62
C ARG A 38 -2.02 2.10 -17.20
N ALA A 39 -2.79 1.84 -16.14
CA ALA A 39 -2.97 0.51 -15.58
C ALA A 39 -3.92 -0.40 -16.38
N HIS A 40 -4.72 0.14 -17.30
CA HIS A 40 -5.74 -0.62 -18.04
C HIS A 40 -5.51 -0.56 -19.55
N ARG A 41 -4.73 -1.50 -20.07
CA ARG A 41 -4.49 -1.68 -21.52
C ARG A 41 -5.52 -2.56 -22.22
N ASP A 42 -6.37 -3.27 -21.47
CA ASP A 42 -7.43 -4.12 -22.02
C ASP A 42 -8.80 -3.43 -21.87
N GLU A 43 -9.46 -3.19 -23.00
CA GLU A 43 -10.72 -2.46 -23.12
C GLU A 43 -11.85 -3.13 -22.30
N LYS A 44 -11.78 -4.46 -22.13
CA LYS A 44 -12.77 -5.21 -21.34
C LYS A 44 -12.68 -4.93 -19.84
N HIS A 45 -11.46 -4.75 -19.31
CA HIS A 45 -11.25 -4.43 -17.89
C HIS A 45 -11.36 -2.94 -17.60
N LEU A 46 -11.25 -2.08 -18.62
CA LEU A 46 -11.38 -0.63 -18.46
C LEU A 46 -12.78 -0.22 -18.00
N LEU A 47 -13.85 -0.82 -18.54
CA LEU A 47 -15.23 -0.50 -18.16
C LEU A 47 -15.55 -0.91 -16.71
N GLU A 48 -15.09 -2.09 -16.30
CA GLU A 48 -15.25 -2.53 -14.91
C GLU A 48 -14.43 -1.65 -13.96
N PHE A 49 -13.19 -1.31 -14.34
CA PHE A 49 -12.36 -0.39 -13.59
C PHE A 49 -13.01 0.99 -13.41
N LEU A 50 -13.48 1.62 -14.49
CA LEU A 50 -14.13 2.93 -14.41
C LEU A 50 -15.42 2.91 -13.57
N ARG A 51 -16.10 1.76 -13.47
CA ARG A 51 -17.31 1.60 -12.65
C ARG A 51 -17.03 1.58 -11.15
N VAL A 52 -15.94 0.95 -10.72
CA VAL A 52 -15.67 0.70 -9.29
C VAL A 52 -14.50 1.49 -8.73
N TRP A 53 -13.65 2.05 -9.58
CA TRP A 53 -12.42 2.71 -9.15
C TRP A 53 -12.58 4.22 -9.06
N THR A 54 -12.04 4.80 -8.00
CA THR A 54 -11.99 6.25 -7.84
C THR A 54 -11.01 6.83 -8.87
N SER A 55 -11.53 7.55 -9.85
CA SER A 55 -10.75 8.24 -10.89
C SER A 55 -10.17 9.57 -10.42
N GLU A 56 -10.80 10.19 -9.43
CA GLU A 56 -10.40 11.46 -8.83
C GLU A 56 -10.04 11.28 -7.36
N TYR A 57 -8.75 11.33 -7.06
CA TYR A 57 -8.28 11.28 -5.67
C TYR A 57 -8.07 12.72 -5.18
N PRO A 58 -8.80 13.19 -4.14
CA PRO A 58 -8.58 14.50 -3.58
C PRO A 58 -7.14 14.64 -3.07
N SER A 59 -6.47 15.73 -3.43
CA SER A 59 -5.10 16.02 -2.99
C SER A 59 -4.96 16.05 -1.46
N GLU A 60 -6.03 16.43 -0.78
CA GLU A 60 -6.18 16.54 0.67
C GLU A 60 -5.94 15.18 1.35
N CYS A 61 -6.32 14.07 0.70
CA CYS A 61 -6.10 12.72 1.22
C CYS A 61 -4.61 12.39 1.34
N ALA A 62 -3.75 12.96 0.49
CA ALA A 62 -2.31 12.70 0.54
C ALA A 62 -1.65 13.28 1.81
N ILE A 63 -2.14 14.41 2.34
CA ILE A 63 -1.64 14.97 3.61
C ILE A 63 -2.00 14.03 4.76
N HIS A 64 -3.25 13.57 4.81
CA HIS A 64 -3.69 12.65 5.85
C HIS A 64 -2.96 11.30 5.82
N LEU A 65 -2.59 10.82 4.63
CA LEU A 65 -1.73 9.66 4.49
C LEU A 65 -0.32 9.89 5.06
N ILE A 66 0.27 11.07 4.83
CA ILE A 66 1.57 11.43 5.41
C ILE A 66 1.49 11.52 6.94
N GLU A 67 0.45 12.18 7.48
CA GLU A 67 0.20 12.27 8.92
C GLU A 67 0.09 10.87 9.56
N LEU A 68 -0.68 9.97 8.93
CA LEU A 68 -0.84 8.60 9.38
C LEU A 68 0.50 7.84 9.37
N PHE A 69 1.23 7.87 8.25
CA PHE A 69 2.49 7.12 8.13
C PHE A 69 3.55 7.61 9.10
N VAL A 70 3.68 8.92 9.31
CA VAL A 70 4.61 9.46 10.31
C VAL A 70 4.17 9.08 11.72
N SER A 71 2.87 9.11 12.01
CA SER A 71 2.36 8.68 13.32
C SER A 71 2.70 7.22 13.59
N VAL A 72 2.49 6.34 12.60
CA VAL A 72 2.85 4.92 12.71
C VAL A 72 4.37 4.75 12.88
N GLU A 73 5.19 5.44 12.08
CA GLU A 73 6.65 5.35 12.17
C GLU A 73 7.22 5.79 13.51
N VAL A 74 6.64 6.83 14.12
CA VAL A 74 7.16 7.41 15.35
C VAL A 74 6.61 6.71 16.59
N ILE A 75 5.39 6.21 16.54
CA ILE A 75 4.67 5.73 17.73
C ILE A 75 4.65 4.20 17.80
N VAL A 76 4.59 3.50 16.67
CA VAL A 76 4.34 2.05 16.65
C VAL A 76 5.66 1.28 16.66
N ASP A 77 5.93 0.61 17.77
CA ASP A 77 6.93 -0.44 17.84
C ASP A 77 6.27 -1.78 17.46
N CYS A 78 6.69 -2.38 16.35
CA CYS A 78 6.14 -3.65 15.86
C CYS A 78 6.28 -4.79 16.89
N ARG A 79 7.26 -4.70 17.80
CA ARG A 79 7.47 -5.69 18.86
C ARG A 79 6.36 -5.68 19.92
N MET A 80 5.61 -4.58 20.01
CA MET A 80 4.48 -4.44 20.95
C MET A 80 3.14 -4.93 20.37
N ILE A 81 3.10 -5.34 19.09
CA ILE A 81 1.89 -5.86 18.47
C ILE A 81 1.60 -7.24 19.05
N SER A 82 0.51 -7.37 19.80
CA SER A 82 0.12 -8.61 20.49
C SER A 82 -0.88 -9.48 19.71
N VAL A 83 -1.40 -8.97 18.60
CA VAL A 83 -2.34 -9.72 17.74
C VAL A 83 -1.54 -10.53 16.70
N PRO A 84 -1.96 -11.76 16.37
CA PRO A 84 -1.35 -12.52 15.29
C PRO A 84 -1.42 -11.76 13.95
N VAL A 85 -0.29 -11.64 13.25
CA VAL A 85 -0.19 -10.91 11.98
C VAL A 85 0.21 -11.83 10.83
N LEU A 86 -0.65 -11.94 9.81
CA LEU A 86 -0.28 -12.48 8.50
C LEU A 86 -0.06 -11.33 7.52
N ALA A 87 1.14 -11.25 6.95
CA ALA A 87 1.49 -10.28 5.92
C ALA A 87 1.75 -10.99 4.58
N PHE A 88 1.30 -10.38 3.49
CA PHE A 88 1.65 -10.81 2.13
C PHE A 88 2.58 -9.76 1.51
N ALA A 89 3.68 -10.19 0.90
CA ALA A 89 4.64 -9.28 0.27
C ALA A 89 5.24 -9.86 -1.01
N ASN A 90 5.67 -8.99 -1.92
CA ASN A 90 6.36 -9.37 -3.15
C ASN A 90 7.73 -8.66 -3.22
N PRO A 91 8.86 -9.39 -3.40
CA PRO A 91 10.19 -8.79 -3.52
C PRO A 91 10.35 -7.82 -4.70
N SER A 92 9.46 -7.91 -5.69
CA SER A 92 9.43 -7.05 -6.88
C SER A 92 8.51 -5.83 -6.72
N ASP A 93 7.92 -5.62 -5.54
CA ASP A 93 7.15 -4.40 -5.26
C ASP A 93 8.07 -3.16 -5.31
N LYS A 94 7.68 -2.15 -6.09
CA LYS A 94 8.41 -0.87 -6.22
C LYS A 94 7.81 0.23 -5.34
N THR A 95 6.67 -0.05 -4.74
CA THR A 95 5.90 0.83 -3.85
C THR A 95 6.27 0.56 -2.41
N ILE A 96 6.29 -0.71 -2.00
CA ILE A 96 6.63 -1.16 -0.64
C ILE A 96 8.01 -1.81 -0.64
N ASP A 97 8.86 -1.44 0.32
CA ASP A 97 10.18 -2.06 0.47
C ASP A 97 10.03 -3.44 1.13
N PHE A 98 10.29 -4.49 0.36
CA PHE A 98 10.17 -5.87 0.83
C PHE A 98 11.05 -6.16 2.06
N LYS A 99 12.29 -5.67 2.10
CA LYS A 99 13.22 -5.96 3.19
C LYS A 99 12.78 -5.27 4.48
N ALA A 100 12.27 -4.04 4.37
CA ALA A 100 11.70 -3.34 5.51
C ALA A 100 10.46 -4.06 6.05
N THR A 101 9.55 -4.50 5.17
CA THR A 101 8.38 -5.30 5.55
C THR A 101 8.80 -6.60 6.22
N GLU A 102 9.74 -7.34 5.63
CA GLU A 102 10.24 -8.60 6.17
C GLU A 102 10.86 -8.42 7.56
N ALA A 103 11.67 -7.38 7.75
CA ALA A 103 12.26 -7.07 9.06
C ALA A 103 11.20 -6.72 10.11
N ASN A 104 10.20 -5.91 9.74
CA ASN A 104 9.13 -5.53 10.65
C ASN A 104 8.28 -6.74 11.05
N VAL A 105 7.85 -7.56 10.09
CA VAL A 105 7.06 -8.77 10.37
C VAL A 105 7.85 -9.72 11.27
N ARG A 106 9.13 -10.01 10.96
CA ARG A 106 9.98 -10.86 11.81
C ARG A 106 10.18 -10.34 13.23
N SER A 107 10.01 -9.05 13.48
CA SER A 107 10.12 -8.46 14.81
C SER A 107 8.87 -8.66 15.68
N MET A 108 7.74 -9.05 15.09
CA MET A 108 6.47 -9.25 15.80
C MET A 108 6.44 -10.63 16.48
N PRO A 109 5.90 -10.74 17.71
CA PRO A 109 5.88 -11.99 18.47
C PRO A 109 5.14 -13.16 17.82
N ALA A 110 4.01 -12.89 17.17
CA ALA A 110 3.17 -13.88 16.49
C ALA A 110 2.90 -13.40 15.06
N SER A 111 3.71 -13.85 14.12
CA SER A 111 3.63 -13.38 12.75
C SER A 111 4.04 -14.40 11.69
N ALA A 112 3.48 -14.22 10.49
CA ALA A 112 3.83 -14.97 9.30
C ALA A 112 3.96 -14.01 8.10
N LEU A 113 4.96 -14.25 7.26
CA LEU A 113 5.16 -13.55 6.00
C LEU A 113 4.97 -14.53 4.84
N GLU A 114 3.95 -14.29 4.01
CA GLU A 114 3.71 -15.01 2.76
C GLU A 114 4.32 -14.23 1.59
N VAL A 115 5.20 -14.89 0.83
CA VAL A 115 5.88 -14.26 -0.31
C VAL A 115 5.13 -14.59 -1.59
N VAL A 116 4.48 -13.60 -2.20
CA VAL A 116 3.64 -13.76 -3.39
C VAL A 116 4.39 -13.24 -4.62
N THR A 117 4.99 -14.14 -5.39
CA THR A 117 5.74 -13.79 -6.62
C THR A 117 4.98 -14.05 -7.91
N THR A 118 3.87 -14.80 -7.85
CA THR A 118 3.10 -15.26 -9.02
C THR A 118 2.01 -14.28 -9.46
N SER A 119 1.79 -13.21 -8.70
CA SER A 119 0.80 -12.17 -8.99
C SER A 119 1.17 -11.34 -10.23
N GLU A 120 0.16 -10.97 -11.01
CA GLU A 120 0.26 -10.12 -12.19
C GLU A 120 0.69 -8.67 -11.83
N ASN A 121 0.46 -8.24 -10.59
CA ASN A 121 0.82 -6.92 -10.09
C ASN A 121 1.70 -7.04 -8.84
N SER A 122 2.92 -6.50 -8.89
CA SER A 122 3.85 -6.64 -7.75
C SER A 122 3.45 -5.88 -6.48
N HIS A 123 2.46 -4.99 -6.53
CA HIS A 123 1.98 -4.25 -5.38
C HIS A 123 0.57 -4.71 -4.92
N VAL A 124 -0.35 -4.89 -5.87
CA VAL A 124 -1.72 -5.34 -5.57
C VAL A 124 -1.76 -6.85 -5.65
N LEU A 125 -1.38 -7.54 -4.57
CA LEU A 125 -1.11 -8.99 -4.58
C LEU A 125 -2.36 -9.88 -4.66
N THR A 126 -3.55 -9.32 -4.50
CA THR A 126 -4.81 -10.06 -4.58
C THR A 126 -5.93 -9.16 -5.09
N GLY A 127 -6.86 -9.72 -5.86
CA GLY A 127 -8.08 -9.05 -6.30
C GLY A 127 -8.45 -9.42 -7.73
N ARG A 128 -9.75 -9.49 -8.02
CA ARG A 128 -10.30 -9.99 -9.30
C ARG A 128 -9.86 -9.21 -10.54
N ILE A 129 -9.37 -7.97 -10.37
CA ILE A 129 -8.97 -7.09 -11.47
C ILE A 129 -7.44 -7.08 -11.65
N GLN A 130 -6.69 -6.77 -10.58
CA GLN A 130 -5.25 -6.55 -10.68
C GLN A 130 -4.41 -7.82 -10.50
N SER A 131 -4.93 -8.80 -9.76
CA SER A 131 -4.25 -10.07 -9.45
C SER A 131 -5.23 -11.23 -9.29
N PRO A 132 -5.98 -11.58 -10.35
CA PRO A 132 -7.00 -12.61 -10.27
C PRO A 132 -6.41 -13.99 -9.99
N SER A 133 -5.20 -14.29 -10.46
CA SER A 133 -4.55 -15.59 -10.32
C SER A 133 -4.25 -15.99 -8.87
N THR A 134 -4.07 -15.01 -7.97
CA THR A 134 -3.65 -15.22 -6.58
C THR A 134 -4.80 -15.14 -5.58
N VAL A 135 -6.02 -14.82 -6.02
CA VAL A 135 -7.19 -14.68 -5.12
C VAL A 135 -7.43 -15.95 -4.31
N ALA A 136 -7.45 -17.11 -4.96
CA ALA A 136 -7.71 -18.38 -4.31
C ALA A 136 -6.62 -18.73 -3.28
N SER A 137 -5.35 -18.70 -3.71
CA SER A 137 -4.22 -19.05 -2.83
C SER A 137 -4.08 -18.11 -1.62
N CYS A 138 -4.27 -16.79 -1.82
CA CYS A 138 -4.26 -15.84 -0.70
C CYS A 138 -5.42 -16.11 0.26
N THR A 139 -6.62 -16.42 -0.26
CA THR A 139 -7.79 -16.74 0.56
C THR A 139 -7.55 -18.01 1.39
N ASP A 140 -7.03 -19.06 0.77
CA ASP A 140 -6.74 -20.33 1.45
C ASP A 140 -5.70 -20.14 2.56
N ARG A 141 -4.66 -19.34 2.30
CA ARG A 141 -3.64 -19.03 3.30
C ARG A 141 -4.20 -18.23 4.48
N ILE A 142 -5.05 -17.23 4.21
CA ILE A 142 -5.75 -16.45 5.25
C ILE A 142 -6.61 -17.37 6.12
N GLN A 143 -7.38 -18.27 5.50
CA GLN A 143 -8.22 -19.21 6.25
C GLN A 143 -7.40 -20.20 7.08
N ALA A 144 -6.28 -20.69 6.56
CA ALA A 144 -5.37 -21.56 7.29
C ALA A 144 -4.80 -20.82 8.51
N PHE A 145 -4.32 -19.59 8.33
CA PHE A 145 -3.79 -18.76 9.42
C PHE A 145 -4.83 -18.53 10.52
N ILE A 146 -6.06 -18.19 10.15
CA ILE A 146 -7.14 -17.99 11.13
C ILE A 146 -7.40 -19.27 11.95
N ARG A 147 -7.35 -20.45 11.32
CA ARG A 147 -7.54 -21.74 12.03
C ARG A 147 -6.34 -22.14 12.89
N GLU A 148 -5.15 -21.65 12.58
CA GLU A 148 -3.93 -21.89 13.35
C GLU A 148 -3.89 -21.04 14.63
N GLU A 149 -4.51 -19.85 14.59
CA GLU A 149 -4.43 -18.82 15.64
C GLU A 149 -5.71 -18.64 16.48
N LEU A 150 -6.84 -19.29 16.10
CA LEU A 150 -8.10 -19.35 16.86
C LEU A 150 -8.42 -20.77 17.32
#